data_AF-A0AAI9VBH5-F1
#
_entry.id   AF-A0AAI9VBH5-F1
#
_cell.length_a   1.000
_cell.length_b   1.000
_cell.length_c   1.000
_cell.angle_alpha   90.00
_cell.angle_beta   90.00
_cell.angle_gamma   90.00
#
_symmetry.space_group_name_H-M   'P 1'
#
loop_
_entity.id
_entity.type
_entity.pdbx_description
1 polymer ?
#
loop_
_entity_poly.entity_id
_entity_poly.type
_entity_poly.pdbx_seq_one_letter_code
_entity_poly.pdbx_strand_id
1 'polypeptide(L)'
;MVDERTIGEDVVASVPILIVTEASICRAWKTQGSCTEAQKSNITMYPNDIHYMGVGFGRWSSEQPDALPDKVSLINIASIGGRPVKSTIHQGYVLGKDGVEVGLTSENTEGFCKTQLDVRSGSNSTIDWNMVNMAIKVNDSPYDHGPALFDTGIPQAFLRVNKDVRSHFKNVTSKAIKTHPQVAAKGTVVVVHIPNEKNPIATYNVTAQGAGKPNPATMQPLGFVLEDPPVAPNVPFINTGRMFYNGFDALFDSACGWFGLAELEETSAKSVKRATCPS
;
A
#
# COMPACT_ATOMS: atom_id res chain seq x y z
N MET A 1 -16.98 12.68 -24.20
CA MET A 1 -16.21 12.51 -22.95
C MET A 1 -16.94 13.29 -21.88
N VAL A 2 -17.52 12.62 -20.90
CA VAL A 2 -18.11 13.28 -19.74
C VAL A 2 -16.94 13.65 -18.83
N ASP A 3 -16.85 14.91 -18.42
CA ASP A 3 -15.82 15.39 -17.49
C ASP A 3 -15.98 14.64 -16.16
N GLU A 4 -15.01 13.83 -15.75
CA GLU A 4 -15.06 13.07 -14.49
C GLU A 4 -15.24 13.98 -13.25
N ARG A 5 -14.99 15.29 -13.38
CA ARG A 5 -15.31 16.31 -12.37
C ARG A 5 -16.81 16.56 -12.17
N THR A 6 -17.70 15.96 -12.96
CA THR A 6 -19.16 16.14 -12.83
C THR A 6 -19.86 15.09 -11.96
N ILE A 7 -19.13 14.13 -11.36
CA ILE A 7 -19.72 13.04 -10.54
C ILE A 7 -19.21 13.06 -9.09
N GLY A 8 -18.09 13.72 -8.79
CA GLY A 8 -17.53 13.80 -7.43
C GLY A 8 -18.08 14.98 -6.61
N GLU A 9 -18.26 14.78 -5.31
CA GLU A 9 -18.49 15.86 -4.35
C GLU A 9 -17.15 16.38 -3.78
N ASP A 10 -17.07 17.67 -3.43
CA ASP A 10 -15.92 18.21 -2.72
C ASP A 10 -15.77 17.56 -1.35
N VAL A 11 -14.58 17.03 -1.06
CA VAL A 11 -14.24 16.39 0.22
C VAL A 11 -13.24 17.25 0.97
N VAL A 12 -13.55 17.61 2.22
CA VAL A 12 -12.68 18.41 3.08
C VAL A 12 -12.22 17.58 4.27
N ALA A 13 -10.90 17.44 4.41
CA ALA A 13 -10.26 16.85 5.58
C ALA A 13 -9.75 17.93 6.54
N SER A 14 -9.76 17.64 7.84
CA SER A 14 -9.20 18.50 8.87
C SER A 14 -8.00 17.81 9.51
N VAL A 15 -6.81 18.06 8.96
CA VAL A 15 -5.54 17.51 9.44
C VAL A 15 -4.45 18.57 9.43
N PRO A 16 -3.43 18.48 10.31
CA PRO A 16 -2.23 19.28 10.15
C PRO A 16 -1.51 18.94 8.84
N ILE A 17 -0.98 19.95 8.16
CA ILE A 17 -0.17 19.78 6.95
C ILE A 17 1.26 20.23 7.22
N LEU A 18 2.23 19.46 6.70
CA LEU A 18 3.63 19.86 6.72
C LEU A 18 3.93 20.70 5.47
N ILE A 19 4.48 21.89 5.68
CA ILE A 19 4.97 22.74 4.60
C ILE A 19 6.48 22.55 4.51
N VAL A 20 6.96 22.14 3.33
CA VAL A 20 8.39 22.03 3.09
C VAL A 20 8.98 23.44 3.01
N THR A 21 9.82 23.78 3.97
CA THR A 21 10.50 25.09 4.03
C THR A 21 11.88 25.06 3.39
N GLU A 22 12.48 23.88 3.24
CA GLU A 22 13.79 23.69 2.62
C GLU A 22 13.86 22.30 1.98
N ALA A 23 14.45 22.22 0.78
CA ALA A 23 14.86 20.98 0.15
C ALA A 23 16.34 21.06 -0.24
N SER A 24 17.09 19.99 -0.05
CA SER A 24 18.51 19.93 -0.40
C SER A 24 18.94 18.53 -0.83
N ILE A 25 20.06 18.45 -1.54
CA ILE A 25 20.72 17.19 -1.90
C ILE A 25 21.80 16.91 -0.86
N CYS A 26 21.67 15.78 -0.17
CA CYS A 26 22.67 15.28 0.77
C CYS A 26 23.21 13.91 0.34
N ARG A 27 24.43 13.87 -0.20
CA ARG A 27 25.05 12.59 -0.60
C ARG A 27 25.37 11.69 0.58
N ALA A 28 25.68 12.29 1.73
CA ALA A 28 26.06 11.57 2.95
C ALA A 28 24.86 10.84 3.59
N TRP A 29 23.61 11.25 3.33
CA TRP A 29 22.41 10.61 3.86
C TRP A 29 22.40 9.09 3.64
N LYS A 30 22.87 8.63 2.48
CA LYS A 30 22.91 7.21 2.12
C LYS A 30 23.75 6.35 3.07
N THR A 31 24.79 6.92 3.68
CA THR A 31 25.72 6.18 4.54
C THR A 31 25.48 6.44 6.02
N GLN A 32 24.91 7.59 6.39
CA GLN A 32 24.81 8.02 7.79
C GLN A 32 23.37 8.31 8.26
N GLY A 33 22.37 8.26 7.37
CA GLY A 33 20.96 8.51 7.71
C GLY A 33 20.64 9.93 8.20
N SER A 34 21.56 10.87 8.06
CA SER A 34 21.43 12.26 8.49
C SER A 34 22.19 13.19 7.54
N CYS A 35 22.04 14.51 7.70
CA CYS A 35 22.80 15.51 6.96
C CYS A 35 23.17 16.71 7.84
N THR A 36 24.44 17.11 7.86
CA THR A 36 24.84 18.40 8.44
C THR A 36 24.70 19.52 7.41
N GLU A 37 24.61 20.78 7.86
CA GLU A 37 24.52 21.93 6.95
C GLU A 37 25.64 21.97 5.90
N ALA A 38 26.87 21.65 6.30
CA ALA A 38 28.02 21.63 5.39
C ALA A 38 27.95 20.51 4.33
N GLN A 39 27.12 19.48 4.55
CA GLN A 39 26.94 18.36 3.62
C GLN A 39 25.76 18.58 2.67
N LYS A 40 24.92 19.60 2.92
CA LYS A 40 23.83 19.98 2.04
C LYS A 40 24.37 20.66 0.79
N SER A 41 23.73 20.40 -0.34
CA SER A 41 23.97 21.06 -1.63
C SER A 41 22.64 21.29 -2.33
N ASN A 42 22.60 22.17 -3.34
CA ASN A 42 21.38 22.49 -4.10
C ASN A 42 20.19 22.86 -3.19
N ILE A 43 20.46 23.70 -2.20
CA ILE A 43 19.46 24.12 -1.22
C ILE A 43 18.43 25.00 -1.92
N THR A 44 17.15 24.63 -1.80
CA THR A 44 16.01 25.39 -2.29
C THR A 44 15.11 25.71 -1.11
N MET A 45 14.96 27.00 -0.80
CA MET A 45 14.04 27.46 0.24
C MET A 45 12.63 27.54 -0.32
N TYR A 46 11.65 27.12 0.48
CA TYR A 46 10.22 27.10 0.15
C TYR A 46 9.93 26.55 -1.25
N PRO A 47 10.35 25.30 -1.54
CA PRO A 47 10.12 24.68 -2.84
C PRO A 47 8.61 24.59 -3.11
N ASN A 48 8.22 24.95 -4.33
CA ASN A 48 6.83 25.00 -4.79
C ASN A 48 6.30 23.67 -5.37
N ASP A 49 7.20 22.76 -5.75
CA ASP A 49 6.87 21.54 -6.51
C ASP A 49 7.12 20.24 -5.72
N ILE A 50 6.95 20.28 -4.39
CA ILE A 50 7.03 19.09 -3.53
C ILE A 50 5.66 18.86 -2.91
N HIS A 51 4.95 17.87 -3.46
CA HIS A 51 3.61 17.50 -3.02
C HIS A 51 3.61 16.00 -2.73
N TYR A 52 3.16 15.62 -1.54
CA TYR A 52 3.01 14.23 -1.15
C TYR A 52 1.81 14.10 -0.21
N MET A 53 0.98 13.09 -0.44
CA MET A 53 -0.19 12.79 0.38
C MET A 53 -0.10 11.34 0.81
N GLY A 54 0.45 11.11 2.01
CA GLY A 54 0.43 9.80 2.64
C GLY A 54 -0.96 9.53 3.21
N VAL A 55 -1.59 8.45 2.78
CA VAL A 55 -2.97 8.12 3.18
C VAL A 55 -3.09 6.82 3.98
N GLY A 56 -1.99 6.06 4.12
CA GLY A 56 -1.98 4.86 4.95
C GLY A 56 -1.95 5.22 6.44
N PHE A 57 -2.78 4.56 7.24
CA PHE A 57 -2.71 4.60 8.70
C PHE A 57 -1.94 3.41 9.26
N GLY A 58 -1.75 3.38 10.58
CA GLY A 58 -1.13 2.23 11.24
C GLY A 58 0.38 2.22 11.16
N ARG A 59 1.01 3.40 11.21
CA ARG A 59 2.45 3.59 10.90
C ARG A 59 3.29 4.00 12.10
N TRP A 60 2.67 4.20 13.26
CA TRP A 60 3.40 4.59 14.46
C TRP A 60 4.51 3.61 14.81
N SER A 61 5.66 4.15 15.17
CA SER A 61 6.78 3.41 15.76
C SER A 61 7.64 4.38 16.57
N SER A 62 8.61 3.88 17.32
CA SER A 62 9.60 4.73 17.98
C SER A 62 10.42 5.59 17.00
N GLU A 63 10.58 5.13 15.76
CA GLU A 63 11.29 5.85 14.69
C GLU A 63 10.37 6.85 13.96
N GLN A 64 9.04 6.64 14.06
CA GLN A 64 8.01 7.49 13.47
C GLN A 64 6.92 7.79 14.52
N PRO A 65 7.27 8.48 15.62
CA PRO A 65 6.35 8.68 16.75
C PRO A 65 5.13 9.54 16.36
N ASP A 66 5.25 10.30 15.27
CA ASP A 66 4.19 11.14 14.74
C ASP A 66 3.33 10.48 13.67
N ALA A 67 3.58 9.23 13.28
CA ALA A 67 2.82 8.56 12.21
C ALA A 67 1.50 7.96 12.72
N LEU A 68 0.69 8.81 13.35
CA LEU A 68 -0.61 8.49 13.96
C LEU A 68 -1.78 8.75 12.99
N PRO A 69 -2.94 8.08 13.20
CA PRO A 69 -4.11 8.22 12.33
C PRO A 69 -4.70 9.63 12.23
N ASP A 70 -4.50 10.50 13.23
CA ASP A 70 -5.03 11.87 13.29
C ASP A 70 -4.45 12.82 12.22
N LYS A 71 -3.37 12.41 11.57
CA LYS A 71 -2.70 13.16 10.48
C LYS A 71 -3.05 12.65 9.09
N VAL A 72 -3.85 11.59 8.99
CA VAL A 72 -4.18 10.93 7.72
C VAL A 72 -5.42 11.57 7.11
N SER A 73 -5.25 12.26 5.98
CA SER A 73 -6.29 13.08 5.36
C SER A 73 -7.52 12.30 4.92
N LEU A 74 -7.40 11.04 4.48
CA LEU A 74 -8.55 10.26 4.01
C LEU A 74 -9.43 9.65 5.11
N ILE A 75 -9.08 9.85 6.39
CA ILE A 75 -9.82 9.31 7.54
C ILE A 75 -10.12 10.36 8.62
N ASN A 76 -9.86 11.63 8.32
CA ASN A 76 -10.21 12.77 9.18
C ASN A 76 -11.07 13.76 8.37
N ILE A 77 -12.15 13.24 7.78
CA ILE A 77 -13.03 14.00 6.90
C ILE A 77 -14.02 14.82 7.72
N ALA A 78 -14.01 16.13 7.48
CA ALA A 78 -14.89 17.08 8.12
C ALA A 78 -16.20 17.27 7.34
N SER A 79 -16.13 17.34 6.01
CA SER A 79 -17.31 17.50 5.16
C SER A 79 -17.17 16.83 3.79
N ILE A 80 -18.32 16.47 3.23
CA ILE A 80 -18.49 15.92 1.87
C ILE A 80 -19.65 16.71 1.22
N GLY A 81 -19.43 17.26 0.03
CA GLY A 81 -20.42 18.08 -0.68
C GLY A 81 -20.81 19.35 0.09
N GLY A 82 -19.86 19.92 0.85
CA GLY A 82 -20.09 21.09 1.71
C GLY A 82 -20.92 20.80 2.98
N ARG A 83 -21.23 19.53 3.27
CA ARG A 83 -22.03 19.12 4.43
C ARG A 83 -21.18 18.35 5.44
N PRO A 84 -21.34 18.57 6.76
CA PRO A 84 -20.67 17.75 7.76
C PRO A 84 -20.90 16.25 7.53
N VAL A 85 -19.87 15.44 7.76
CA VAL A 85 -19.97 13.98 7.62
C VAL A 85 -21.06 13.44 8.57
N LYS A 86 -21.99 12.67 8.01
CA LYS A 86 -23.07 12.04 8.77
C LYS A 86 -22.52 10.88 9.61
N SER A 87 -23.13 10.60 10.75
CA SER A 87 -22.75 9.46 11.61
C SER A 87 -22.88 8.08 10.94
N THR A 88 -23.64 7.99 9.85
CA THR A 88 -23.79 6.77 9.04
C THR A 88 -22.63 6.52 8.07
N ILE A 89 -21.69 7.47 7.95
CA ILE A 89 -20.51 7.37 7.10
C ILE A 89 -19.30 7.12 8.01
N HIS A 90 -18.64 5.99 7.82
CA HIS A 90 -17.44 5.65 8.58
C HIS A 90 -16.21 6.36 8.00
N GLN A 91 -15.28 6.75 8.87
CA GLN A 91 -13.99 7.35 8.49
C GLN A 91 -13.07 6.29 7.88
N GLY A 92 -12.98 6.31 6.57
CA GLY A 92 -12.33 5.29 5.77
C GLY A 92 -12.48 5.60 4.29
N TYR A 93 -11.87 4.77 3.47
CA TYR A 93 -11.91 4.97 2.03
C TYR A 93 -11.74 3.65 1.28
N VAL A 94 -12.27 3.62 0.05
CA VAL A 94 -11.95 2.60 -0.95
C VAL A 94 -10.93 3.18 -1.91
N LEU A 95 -9.89 2.42 -2.19
CA LEU A 95 -8.83 2.75 -3.12
C LEU A 95 -8.81 1.73 -4.26
N GLY A 96 -9.02 2.19 -5.48
CA GLY A 96 -9.00 1.37 -6.69
C GLY A 96 -8.09 1.96 -7.77
N LYS A 97 -8.03 1.31 -8.94
CA LYS A 97 -7.22 1.81 -10.07
C LYS A 97 -7.67 3.17 -10.61
N ASP A 98 -8.95 3.49 -10.50
CA ASP A 98 -9.55 4.68 -11.11
C ASP A 98 -9.66 5.86 -10.13
N GLY A 99 -9.39 5.64 -8.83
CA GLY A 99 -9.44 6.71 -7.86
C GLY A 99 -9.69 6.25 -6.42
N VAL A 100 -10.23 7.17 -5.64
CA VAL A 100 -10.51 7.00 -4.21
C VAL A 100 -11.97 7.38 -3.95
N GLU A 101 -12.70 6.51 -3.28
CA GLU A 101 -14.01 6.83 -2.68
C GLU A 101 -13.81 7.07 -1.19
N VAL A 102 -14.14 8.28 -0.72
CA VAL A 102 -13.91 8.67 0.67
C VAL A 102 -15.23 8.64 1.44
N GLY A 103 -15.18 8.05 2.64
CA GLY A 103 -16.36 7.78 3.45
C GLY A 103 -16.95 6.42 3.11
N LEU A 104 -17.01 5.53 4.10
CA LEU A 104 -17.52 4.18 3.90
C LEU A 104 -19.01 4.11 4.28
N THR A 105 -19.80 3.52 3.40
CA THR A 105 -21.23 3.24 3.59
C THR A 105 -21.51 1.75 3.38
N SER A 106 -22.69 1.29 3.76
CA SER A 106 -23.08 -0.10 3.46
C SER A 106 -23.11 -0.39 1.95
N GLU A 107 -23.42 0.61 1.13
CA GLU A 107 -23.52 0.49 -0.32
C GLU A 107 -22.14 0.37 -0.97
N ASN A 108 -21.23 1.32 -0.72
CA ASN A 108 -19.91 1.27 -1.37
C ASN A 108 -18.96 0.22 -0.76
N THR A 109 -19.32 -0.38 0.38
CA THR A 109 -18.59 -1.51 0.96
C THR A 109 -19.22 -2.87 0.67
N GLU A 110 -20.28 -2.92 -0.13
CA GLU A 110 -20.87 -4.16 -0.63
C GLU A 110 -19.86 -4.91 -1.51
N GLY A 111 -19.81 -6.24 -1.34
CA GLY A 111 -18.92 -7.13 -2.08
C GLY A 111 -17.48 -7.22 -1.56
N PHE A 112 -17.09 -6.42 -0.56
CA PHE A 112 -15.76 -6.54 0.05
C PHE A 112 -15.68 -7.71 1.02
N CYS A 113 -14.60 -8.48 0.90
CA CYS A 113 -14.20 -9.50 1.85
C CYS A 113 -13.25 -8.87 2.85
N LYS A 114 -13.56 -8.98 4.13
CA LYS A 114 -12.95 -8.16 5.18
C LYS A 114 -12.23 -9.03 6.21
N THR A 115 -11.10 -8.54 6.68
CA THR A 115 -10.39 -9.07 7.84
C THR A 115 -10.17 -7.98 8.86
N GLN A 116 -10.26 -8.35 10.13
CA GLN A 116 -9.97 -7.44 11.23
C GLN A 116 -8.45 -7.19 11.29
N LEU A 117 -8.07 -5.94 11.51
CA LEU A 117 -6.70 -5.53 11.79
C LEU A 117 -6.43 -5.59 13.30
N ASP A 118 -5.21 -5.96 13.65
CA ASP A 118 -4.76 -5.96 15.04
C ASP A 118 -4.47 -4.53 15.50
N VAL A 119 -4.88 -4.18 16.71
CA VAL A 119 -4.48 -2.89 17.33
C VAL A 119 -2.97 -2.89 17.52
N ARG A 120 -2.33 -1.75 17.21
CA ARG A 120 -0.90 -1.58 17.38
C ARG A 120 -0.53 -1.48 18.86
N SER A 121 0.23 -2.46 19.33
CA SER A 121 0.77 -2.45 20.68
C SER A 121 1.68 -1.25 20.91
N GLY A 122 1.55 -0.60 22.06
CA GLY A 122 2.35 0.55 22.47
C GLY A 122 1.89 1.92 21.92
N SER A 123 0.95 1.94 20.97
CA SER A 123 0.36 3.19 20.49
C SER A 123 -0.54 3.81 21.56
N ASN A 124 -0.60 5.14 21.61
CA ASN A 124 -1.53 5.88 22.46
C ASN A 124 -2.90 6.11 21.80
N SER A 125 -3.09 5.66 20.56
CA SER A 125 -4.33 5.76 19.81
C SER A 125 -5.01 4.39 19.72
N THR A 126 -6.32 4.34 20.01
CA THR A 126 -7.11 3.10 19.95
C THR A 126 -7.51 2.70 18.53
N ILE A 127 -7.25 3.56 17.54
CA ILE A 127 -7.52 3.34 16.12
C ILE A 127 -6.22 3.27 15.30
N ASP A 128 -5.09 3.08 15.97
CA ASP A 128 -3.81 2.84 15.32
C ASP A 128 -3.63 1.35 15.11
N TRP A 129 -3.93 0.91 13.89
CA TRP A 129 -3.96 -0.49 13.53
C TRP A 129 -2.60 -0.97 13.00
N ASN A 130 -2.37 -2.28 12.99
CA ASN A 130 -1.28 -2.86 12.23
C ASN A 130 -1.63 -2.95 10.75
N MET A 131 -0.59 -3.09 9.91
CA MET A 131 -0.78 -3.51 8.53
C MET A 131 -1.49 -4.87 8.51
N VAL A 132 -2.26 -5.13 7.45
CA VAL A 132 -2.91 -6.44 7.32
C VAL A 132 -1.87 -7.54 7.23
N ASN A 133 -2.17 -8.68 7.85
CA ASN A 133 -1.34 -9.87 7.75
C ASN A 133 -1.41 -10.48 6.34
N MET A 134 -0.43 -11.31 6.02
CA MET A 134 -0.37 -12.10 4.81
C MET A 134 0.37 -13.42 5.04
N ALA A 135 0.12 -14.37 4.15
CA ALA A 135 0.98 -15.52 3.91
C ALA A 135 1.52 -15.45 2.48
N ILE A 136 2.84 -15.49 2.30
CA ILE A 136 3.51 -15.44 1.00
C ILE A 136 4.28 -16.73 0.73
N LYS A 137 4.16 -17.28 -0.46
CA LYS A 137 5.05 -18.32 -0.97
C LYS A 137 5.55 -17.98 -2.36
N VAL A 138 6.66 -18.60 -2.73
CA VAL A 138 7.31 -18.40 -4.01
C VAL A 138 7.58 -19.76 -4.64
N ASN A 139 7.11 -19.93 -5.87
CA ASN A 139 7.10 -21.23 -6.54
C ASN A 139 6.47 -22.31 -5.63
N ASP A 140 7.22 -23.33 -5.29
CA ASP A 140 6.86 -24.47 -4.44
C ASP A 140 7.37 -24.35 -2.99
N SER A 141 7.82 -23.17 -2.57
CA SER A 141 8.30 -22.94 -1.20
C SER A 141 7.20 -23.14 -0.15
N PRO A 142 7.58 -23.32 1.13
CA PRO A 142 6.68 -23.07 2.26
C PRO A 142 6.15 -21.63 2.26
N TYR A 143 5.12 -21.41 3.08
CA TYR A 143 4.61 -20.06 3.34
C TYR A 143 5.44 -19.36 4.42
N ASP A 144 5.80 -18.11 4.16
CA ASP A 144 6.19 -17.13 5.16
C ASP A 144 5.00 -16.29 5.57
N HIS A 145 4.98 -15.84 6.82
CA HIS A 145 3.91 -15.00 7.37
C HIS A 145 4.46 -13.66 7.83
N GLY A 146 3.67 -12.60 7.60
CA GLY A 146 4.01 -11.26 8.06
C GLY A 146 3.02 -10.23 7.52
N PRO A 147 3.33 -8.93 7.57
CA PRO A 147 2.44 -7.90 7.05
C PRO A 147 2.54 -7.70 5.54
N ALA A 148 1.45 -7.21 4.94
CA ALA A 148 1.40 -6.69 3.58
C ALA A 148 1.16 -5.18 3.55
N LEU A 149 1.85 -4.50 2.64
CA LEU A 149 1.66 -3.11 2.32
C LEU A 149 1.21 -2.96 0.85
N PHE A 150 0.06 -2.32 0.66
CA PHE A 150 -0.48 -1.98 -0.65
C PHE A 150 -0.13 -0.54 -1.01
N ASP A 151 0.95 -0.35 -1.76
CA ASP A 151 1.57 0.96 -1.99
C ASP A 151 1.30 1.50 -3.40
N THR A 152 0.60 2.62 -3.52
CA THR A 152 0.35 3.28 -4.81
C THR A 152 1.57 4.06 -5.33
N GLY A 153 2.53 4.38 -4.45
CA GLY A 153 3.65 5.28 -4.72
C GLY A 153 4.71 4.70 -5.64
N ILE A 154 4.84 3.36 -5.71
CA ILE A 154 5.95 2.71 -6.43
C ILE A 154 5.49 1.69 -7.50
N PRO A 155 6.22 1.59 -8.64
CA PRO A 155 5.88 0.64 -9.71
C PRO A 155 6.40 -0.78 -9.49
N GLN A 156 7.43 -0.93 -8.65
CA GLN A 156 7.99 -2.22 -8.26
C GLN A 156 7.34 -2.73 -6.96
N ALA A 157 7.44 -4.03 -6.73
CA ALA A 157 7.14 -4.65 -5.45
C ALA A 157 8.44 -4.91 -4.67
N PHE A 158 8.37 -4.98 -3.36
CA PHE A 158 9.47 -5.41 -2.49
C PHE A 158 9.07 -6.66 -1.72
N LEU A 159 9.93 -7.67 -1.71
CA LEU A 159 9.74 -8.92 -1.01
C LEU A 159 10.86 -9.12 0.00
N ARG A 160 10.48 -9.26 1.26
CA ARG A 160 11.35 -9.74 2.32
C ARG A 160 10.82 -11.07 2.80
N VAL A 161 11.61 -12.11 2.66
CA VAL A 161 11.23 -13.49 2.98
C VAL A 161 12.40 -14.19 3.67
N ASN A 162 12.10 -15.21 4.46
CA ASN A 162 13.09 -16.04 5.13
C ASN A 162 14.00 -16.73 4.11
N LYS A 163 15.18 -17.16 4.58
CA LYS A 163 16.20 -17.79 3.73
C LYS A 163 15.68 -19.00 2.95
N ASP A 164 14.79 -19.76 3.56
CA ASP A 164 14.16 -20.94 2.95
C ASP A 164 13.35 -20.53 1.71
N VAL A 165 12.31 -19.71 1.87
CA VAL A 165 11.52 -19.14 0.75
C VAL A 165 12.40 -18.40 -0.25
N ARG A 166 13.39 -17.63 0.21
CA ARG A 166 14.32 -16.91 -0.68
C ARG A 166 15.10 -17.85 -1.59
N SER A 167 15.44 -19.05 -1.12
CA SER A 167 16.20 -20.03 -1.90
C SER A 167 15.44 -20.57 -3.13
N HIS A 168 14.11 -20.44 -3.14
CA HIS A 168 13.27 -20.81 -4.29
C HIS A 168 13.25 -19.73 -5.38
N PHE A 169 13.82 -18.54 -5.15
CA PHE A 169 13.95 -17.53 -6.20
C PHE A 169 15.13 -17.83 -7.13
N LYS A 170 14.87 -17.72 -8.43
CA LYS A 170 15.91 -17.27 -9.37
C LYS A 170 15.85 -15.74 -9.40
N ASN A 171 16.99 -15.07 -9.41
CA ASN A 171 17.06 -13.62 -9.46
C ASN A 171 17.89 -13.10 -10.64
N VAL A 172 17.62 -11.86 -11.00
CA VAL A 172 18.35 -11.11 -12.04
C VAL A 172 18.54 -9.68 -11.59
N THR A 173 19.63 -9.05 -12.01
CA THR A 173 19.82 -7.61 -11.82
C THR A 173 18.87 -6.83 -12.72
N SER A 174 18.02 -5.97 -12.14
CA SER A 174 17.14 -5.10 -12.93
C SER A 174 17.88 -3.87 -13.42
N LYS A 175 17.91 -3.63 -14.73
CA LYS A 175 18.37 -2.34 -15.29
C LYS A 175 17.27 -1.29 -15.39
N ALA A 176 16.01 -1.70 -15.18
CA ALA A 176 14.84 -0.82 -15.29
C ALA A 176 14.58 -0.02 -14.01
N ILE A 177 15.10 -0.47 -12.86
CA ILE A 177 15.01 0.20 -11.57
C ILE A 177 16.35 0.89 -11.30
N LYS A 178 16.31 2.20 -10.96
CA LYS A 178 17.48 3.09 -10.86
C LYS A 178 18.61 2.58 -9.94
N THR A 179 18.29 1.85 -8.89
CA THR A 179 19.27 1.29 -7.94
C THR A 179 19.90 -0.02 -8.41
N HIS A 180 19.49 -0.52 -9.57
CA HIS A 180 19.85 -1.82 -10.12
C HIS A 180 19.75 -3.01 -9.15
N PRO A 181 18.60 -3.18 -8.45
CA PRO A 181 18.45 -4.22 -7.44
C PRO A 181 18.34 -5.62 -8.08
N GLN A 182 18.52 -6.64 -7.24
CA GLN A 182 18.10 -8.00 -7.59
C GLN A 182 16.58 -8.09 -7.57
N VAL A 183 16.00 -8.63 -8.63
CA VAL A 183 14.56 -8.91 -8.72
C VAL A 183 14.32 -10.37 -9.07
N ALA A 184 13.12 -10.88 -8.77
CA ALA A 184 12.69 -12.21 -9.21
C ALA A 184 12.84 -12.35 -10.73
N ALA A 185 13.44 -13.47 -11.18
CA ALA A 185 13.59 -13.80 -12.59
C ALA A 185 12.26 -14.18 -13.23
N LYS A 186 12.23 -14.14 -14.56
CA LYS A 186 11.05 -14.53 -15.35
C LYS A 186 10.62 -15.96 -15.01
N GLY A 187 9.31 -16.17 -14.84
CA GLY A 187 8.71 -17.47 -14.51
C GLY A 187 8.60 -17.74 -13.02
N THR A 188 9.16 -16.89 -12.15
CA THR A 188 8.96 -17.00 -10.70
C THR A 188 7.50 -16.73 -10.36
N VAL A 189 6.82 -17.66 -9.71
CA VAL A 189 5.43 -17.47 -9.27
C VAL A 189 5.43 -16.94 -7.84
N VAL A 190 4.79 -15.80 -7.61
CA VAL A 190 4.60 -15.20 -6.29
C VAL A 190 3.12 -15.29 -5.93
N VAL A 191 2.82 -15.96 -4.82
CA VAL A 191 1.44 -16.11 -4.32
C VAL A 191 1.37 -15.51 -2.92
N VAL A 192 0.44 -14.57 -2.73
CA VAL A 192 0.17 -13.92 -1.46
C VAL A 192 -1.30 -14.11 -1.12
N HIS A 193 -1.56 -14.71 0.03
CA HIS A 193 -2.89 -14.83 0.60
C HIS A 193 -3.07 -13.79 1.70
N ILE A 194 -4.20 -13.08 1.67
CA ILE A 194 -4.56 -12.11 2.69
C ILE A 194 -5.77 -12.65 3.46
N PRO A 195 -5.78 -12.69 4.80
CA PRO A 195 -4.65 -12.46 5.68
C PRO A 195 -3.73 -13.67 5.85
N ASN A 196 -4.17 -14.86 5.44
CA ASN A 196 -3.43 -16.12 5.56
C ASN A 196 -3.90 -17.13 4.52
N GLU A 197 -3.15 -18.23 4.37
CA GLU A 197 -3.39 -19.29 3.40
C GLU A 197 -4.58 -20.21 3.70
N LYS A 198 -5.08 -20.22 4.95
CA LYS A 198 -6.16 -21.13 5.37
C LYS A 198 -7.53 -20.57 5.06
N ASN A 199 -7.73 -19.28 5.35
CA ASN A 199 -8.99 -18.56 5.12
C ASN A 199 -8.70 -17.19 4.48
N PRO A 200 -8.23 -17.16 3.22
CA PRO A 200 -7.96 -15.90 2.55
C PRO A 200 -9.24 -15.14 2.21
N ILE A 201 -9.26 -13.83 2.45
CA ILE A 201 -10.21 -12.89 1.86
C ILE A 201 -9.89 -12.57 0.39
N ALA A 202 -8.63 -12.77 -0.03
CA ALA A 202 -8.16 -12.55 -1.41
C ALA A 202 -6.80 -13.23 -1.65
N THR A 203 -6.50 -13.50 -2.92
CA THR A 203 -5.23 -14.10 -3.35
C THR A 203 -4.59 -13.30 -4.47
N TYR A 204 -3.43 -12.69 -4.20
CA TYR A 204 -2.59 -12.08 -5.21
C TYR A 204 -1.62 -13.11 -5.78
N ASN A 205 -1.84 -13.53 -7.03
CA ASN A 205 -1.04 -14.54 -7.71
C ASN A 205 -0.47 -13.99 -9.02
N VAL A 206 0.85 -13.83 -9.08
CA VAL A 206 1.53 -13.25 -10.25
C VAL A 206 2.74 -14.08 -10.63
N THR A 207 2.85 -14.38 -11.93
CA THR A 207 4.07 -14.94 -12.51
C THR A 207 4.99 -13.81 -12.96
N ALA A 208 6.10 -13.63 -12.27
CA ALA A 208 7.10 -12.62 -12.54
C ALA A 208 7.57 -12.68 -14.00
N GLN A 209 7.61 -11.52 -14.66
CA GLN A 209 8.15 -11.39 -16.01
C GLN A 209 9.66 -11.07 -16.03
N GLY A 210 10.32 -11.08 -14.86
CA GLY A 210 11.69 -10.65 -14.68
C GLY A 210 11.80 -9.14 -14.42
N ALA A 211 13.00 -8.59 -14.66
CA ALA A 211 13.18 -7.15 -14.77
C ALA A 211 12.58 -6.67 -16.11
N GLY A 212 11.52 -5.87 -16.07
CA GLY A 212 10.82 -5.51 -17.29
C GLY A 212 9.70 -4.50 -17.06
N LYS A 213 8.96 -4.17 -18.11
CA LYS A 213 7.85 -3.21 -18.01
C LYS A 213 6.73 -3.80 -17.15
N PRO A 214 6.10 -3.02 -16.27
CA PRO A 214 4.92 -3.47 -15.56
C PRO A 214 3.79 -3.79 -16.55
N ASN A 215 2.91 -4.72 -16.18
CA ASN A 215 1.72 -5.08 -16.96
C ASN A 215 0.47 -5.03 -16.08
N PRO A 216 -0.39 -3.99 -16.23
CA PRO A 216 -1.64 -3.86 -15.51
C PRO A 216 -2.56 -5.08 -15.60
N ALA A 217 -2.70 -5.67 -16.80
CA ALA A 217 -3.63 -6.78 -17.06
C ALA A 217 -3.28 -8.06 -16.28
N THR A 218 -2.04 -8.18 -15.82
CA THR A 218 -1.59 -9.33 -15.01
C THR A 218 -1.09 -8.88 -13.64
N MET A 219 -1.39 -7.63 -13.24
CA MET A 219 -0.87 -6.98 -12.02
C MET A 219 0.66 -7.05 -11.86
N GLN A 220 1.41 -7.24 -12.94
CA GLN A 220 2.85 -7.44 -12.89
C GLN A 220 3.56 -6.13 -12.53
N PRO A 221 4.35 -6.08 -11.44
CA PRO A 221 5.17 -4.91 -11.12
C PRO A 221 6.37 -4.77 -12.07
N LEU A 222 7.03 -3.61 -12.04
CA LEU A 222 8.32 -3.36 -12.73
C LEU A 222 9.42 -4.38 -12.34
N GLY A 223 9.26 -4.99 -11.17
CA GLY A 223 10.01 -6.13 -10.68
C GLY A 223 9.62 -6.45 -9.25
N PHE A 224 9.79 -7.70 -8.83
CA PHE A 224 9.74 -8.08 -7.42
C PHE A 224 11.14 -7.97 -6.84
N VAL A 225 11.45 -6.82 -6.22
CA VAL A 225 12.75 -6.55 -5.60
C VAL A 225 12.93 -7.45 -4.40
N LEU A 226 14.07 -8.14 -4.33
CA LEU A 226 14.40 -9.04 -3.23
C LEU A 226 15.18 -8.27 -2.16
N GLU A 227 14.55 -8.06 -1.01
CA GLU A 227 15.20 -7.52 0.18
C GLU A 227 15.95 -8.62 0.94
N ASP A 228 16.93 -8.20 1.74
CA ASP A 228 17.66 -9.09 2.63
C ASP A 228 16.72 -9.89 3.54
N PRO A 229 17.00 -11.18 3.80
CA PRO A 229 16.14 -11.98 4.66
C PRO A 229 15.97 -11.29 6.01
N PRO A 230 14.77 -11.36 6.60
CA PRO A 230 14.49 -10.66 7.83
C PRO A 230 15.42 -11.13 8.96
N VAL A 231 15.94 -10.17 9.72
CA VAL A 231 16.61 -10.39 11.00
C VAL A 231 15.77 -9.70 12.06
N ALA A 232 15.48 -10.41 13.15
CA ALA A 232 14.66 -9.89 14.24
C ALA A 232 15.10 -8.47 14.66
N PRO A 233 14.15 -7.54 14.86
CA PRO A 233 12.69 -7.76 14.92
C PRO A 233 11.98 -7.73 13.57
N ASN A 234 12.69 -7.62 12.45
CA ASN A 234 12.05 -7.67 11.13
C ASN A 234 11.43 -9.05 10.88
N VAL A 235 10.34 -9.04 10.14
CA VAL A 235 9.57 -10.23 9.73
C VAL A 235 9.42 -10.26 8.21
N PRO A 236 9.02 -11.40 7.62
CA PRO A 236 8.63 -11.45 6.23
C PRO A 236 7.62 -10.35 5.89
N PHE A 237 7.68 -9.81 4.68
CA PHE A 237 6.93 -8.64 4.29
C PHE A 237 6.79 -8.56 2.77
N ILE A 238 5.67 -8.01 2.33
CA ILE A 238 5.50 -7.57 0.94
C ILE A 238 5.05 -6.11 0.91
N ASN A 239 5.71 -5.32 0.06
CA ASN A 239 5.10 -4.14 -0.54
C ASN A 239 4.69 -4.52 -1.96
N THR A 240 3.40 -4.45 -2.29
CA THR A 240 2.89 -4.90 -3.59
C THR A 240 3.24 -3.96 -4.74
N GLY A 241 3.53 -2.70 -4.43
CA GLY A 241 3.48 -1.61 -5.40
C GLY A 241 2.09 -1.43 -6.02
N ARG A 242 1.99 -0.47 -6.93
CA ARG A 242 0.69 0.00 -7.44
C ARG A 242 -0.01 -0.96 -8.40
N MET A 243 0.72 -1.93 -8.95
CA MET A 243 0.15 -2.82 -9.98
C MET A 243 -0.91 -3.76 -9.42
N PHE A 244 -0.90 -4.01 -8.12
CA PHE A 244 -1.94 -4.73 -7.38
C PHE A 244 -3.35 -4.17 -7.63
N TYR A 245 -3.51 -2.84 -7.61
CA TYR A 245 -4.81 -2.18 -7.73
C TYR A 245 -5.48 -2.35 -9.10
N ASN A 246 -4.80 -2.97 -10.08
CA ASN A 246 -5.43 -3.29 -11.37
C ASN A 246 -6.32 -4.54 -11.31
N GLY A 247 -6.18 -5.38 -10.28
CA GLY A 247 -7.05 -6.54 -10.06
C GLY A 247 -7.89 -6.47 -8.78
N PHE A 248 -7.68 -5.44 -7.96
CA PHE A 248 -8.35 -5.31 -6.67
C PHE A 248 -8.71 -3.86 -6.34
N ASP A 249 -9.90 -3.68 -5.76
CA ASP A 249 -10.18 -2.54 -4.89
C ASP A 249 -9.79 -2.90 -3.45
N ALA A 250 -9.27 -1.92 -2.70
CA ALA A 250 -8.93 -2.07 -1.29
C ALA A 250 -9.72 -1.10 -0.41
N LEU A 251 -10.36 -1.64 0.62
CA LEU A 251 -11.12 -0.91 1.62
C LEU A 251 -10.29 -0.74 2.89
N PHE A 252 -10.26 0.50 3.39
CA PHE A 252 -9.55 0.88 4.60
C PHE A 252 -10.54 1.54 5.58
N ASP A 253 -10.96 0.83 6.63
CA ASP A 253 -11.83 1.34 7.69
C ASP A 253 -11.00 1.60 8.96
N SER A 254 -10.66 2.86 9.19
CA SER A 254 -9.88 3.24 10.37
C SER A 254 -10.69 3.28 11.66
N ALA A 255 -12.01 3.51 11.56
CA ALA A 255 -12.87 3.65 12.72
C ALA A 255 -13.06 2.30 13.41
N CYS A 256 -13.18 1.23 12.63
CA CYS A 256 -13.43 -0.12 13.13
C CYS A 256 -12.26 -1.10 12.92
N GLY A 257 -11.20 -0.70 12.23
CA GLY A 257 -10.03 -1.54 12.00
C GLY A 257 -10.28 -2.66 11.01
N TRP A 258 -11.10 -2.42 9.98
CA TRP A 258 -11.30 -3.40 8.91
C TRP A 258 -10.42 -3.08 7.70
N PHE A 259 -9.78 -4.11 7.18
CA PHE A 259 -9.22 -4.09 5.84
C PHE A 259 -10.04 -5.00 4.94
N GLY A 260 -10.38 -4.53 3.76
CA GLY A 260 -11.15 -5.31 2.79
C GLY A 260 -10.50 -5.35 1.42
N LEU A 261 -10.73 -6.45 0.71
CA LEU A 261 -10.38 -6.58 -0.70
C LEU A 261 -11.60 -7.02 -1.50
N ALA A 262 -11.71 -6.49 -2.71
CA ALA A 262 -12.67 -6.93 -3.70
C ALA A 262 -11.93 -7.18 -5.02
N GLU A 263 -12.02 -8.41 -5.54
CA GLU A 263 -11.47 -8.74 -6.85
C GLU A 263 -12.28 -8.07 -7.96
N LEU A 264 -11.58 -7.54 -8.95
CA LEU A 264 -12.16 -6.91 -10.12
C LEU A 264 -12.34 -7.97 -11.22
N GLU A 265 -13.58 -8.35 -11.51
CA GLU A 265 -13.88 -9.13 -12.71
C GLU A 265 -14.08 -8.19 -13.91
N GLU A 266 -13.33 -8.41 -14.99
CA GLU A 266 -13.64 -7.78 -16.28
C GLU A 266 -14.98 -8.32 -16.79
N THR A 267 -16.06 -7.58 -16.55
CA THR A 267 -17.31 -7.78 -17.29
C THR A 267 -17.41 -6.77 -18.41
N SER A 268 -18.02 -7.16 -19.53
CA SER A 268 -18.24 -6.32 -20.71
C SER A 268 -19.22 -5.15 -20.49
N ALA A 269 -19.69 -4.94 -19.26
CA ALA A 269 -20.53 -3.82 -18.85
C ALA A 269 -19.74 -2.87 -17.94
N LYS A 270 -20.05 -1.57 -17.98
CA LYS A 270 -19.43 -0.47 -17.20
C LYS A 270 -19.52 -0.60 -15.66
N SER A 271 -19.83 -1.77 -15.12
CA SER A 271 -19.89 -2.05 -13.70
C SER A 271 -18.97 -3.23 -13.39
N VAL A 272 -17.86 -2.96 -12.69
CA VAL A 272 -17.06 -4.02 -12.10
C VAL A 272 -17.90 -4.68 -11.01
N LYS A 273 -18.28 -5.95 -11.18
CA LYS A 273 -18.84 -6.73 -10.08
C LYS A 273 -17.68 -7.12 -9.18
N ARG A 274 -17.76 -6.71 -7.92
CA ARG A 274 -16.86 -7.17 -6.85
C ARG A 274 -17.15 -8.64 -6.59
N ALA A 275 -16.15 -9.50 -6.71
CA ALA A 275 -16.32 -10.94 -6.57
C ALA A 275 -16.81 -11.31 -5.15
N THR A 276 -17.56 -12.42 -5.04
CA THR A 276 -17.95 -12.99 -3.75
C THR A 276 -16.73 -13.56 -3.02
N CYS A 277 -16.75 -13.52 -1.69
CA CYS A 277 -15.63 -13.99 -0.89
C CYS A 277 -15.25 -15.45 -1.18
N PRO A 278 -13.95 -15.78 -1.15
CA PRO A 278 -13.50 -17.17 -1.24
C PRO A 278 -14.26 -17.99 -0.19
N SER A 279 -14.94 -19.04 -0.65
CA SER A 279 -15.68 -20.00 0.18
C SER A 279 -14.75 -20.91 0.95
#